data_AF-A0A1M7DAD7-F1
#
_entry.id   AF-A0A1M7DAD7-F1
#
_cell.length_a   1.000
_cell.length_b   1.000
_cell.length_c   1.000
_cell.angle_alpha   90.00
_cell.angle_beta   90.00
_cell.angle_gamma   90.00
#
_symmetry.space_group_name_H-M   'P 1'
#
loop_
_entity.id
_entity.type
_entity.pdbx_description
1 polymer ?
#
loop_
_entity_poly.entity_id
_entity_poly.type
_entity_poly.pdbx_seq_one_letter_code
_entity_poly.pdbx_strand_id
1 'polypeptide(L)'
;MKDINWFKQVFESNLKEYHIEYRFFKDGDLGDLNQVEFNSKQKGGEIDFWSSGWVYIHFINYTNNEELMNILLKPEENKDKHLFKLNSLL
;
A
#
# COMPACT_ATOMS: atom_id res chain seq x y z
N MET A 1 -11.96 -3.81 -8.33
CA MET A 1 -11.19 -2.62 -7.89
C MET A 1 -10.12 -3.09 -6.93
N LYS A 2 -8.92 -2.49 -6.92
CA LYS A 2 -7.92 -2.78 -5.88
C LYS A 2 -8.24 -1.87 -4.70
N ASP A 3 -8.75 -2.46 -3.63
CA ASP A 3 -9.15 -1.80 -2.40
C ASP A 3 -8.64 -2.61 -1.20
N ILE A 4 -8.97 -2.15 0.02
CA ILE A 4 -8.56 -2.82 1.26
C ILE A 4 -9.08 -4.26 1.37
N ASN A 5 -10.24 -4.59 0.81
CA ASN A 5 -10.78 -5.96 0.88
C ASN A 5 -9.99 -6.89 -0.04
N TRP A 6 -9.67 -6.42 -1.25
CA TRP A 6 -8.76 -7.14 -2.14
C TRP A 6 -7.39 -7.34 -1.48
N PHE A 7 -6.85 -6.32 -0.81
CA PHE A 7 -5.56 -6.41 -0.12
C PHE A 7 -5.59 -7.56 0.91
N LYS A 8 -6.59 -7.58 1.79
CA LYS A 8 -6.75 -8.60 2.84
C LYS A 8 -6.87 -10.01 2.27
N GLN A 9 -7.61 -10.16 1.18
CA GLN A 9 -7.87 -11.48 0.58
C GLN A 9 -6.71 -12.02 -0.26
N VAL A 10 -5.94 -11.14 -0.91
CA VAL A 10 -5.00 -11.54 -1.98
C VAL A 10 -3.55 -11.18 -1.65
N PHE A 11 -3.30 -10.04 -1.03
CA PHE A 11 -1.95 -9.51 -0.86
C PHE A 11 -1.38 -9.71 0.54
N GLU A 12 -2.21 -9.60 1.58
CA GLU A 12 -1.81 -9.68 3.00
C GLU A 12 -0.99 -10.95 3.30
N SER A 13 -1.33 -12.07 2.65
CA SER A 13 -0.61 -13.34 2.82
C SER A 13 0.87 -13.32 2.37
N ASN A 14 1.30 -12.32 1.60
CA ASN A 14 2.70 -12.12 1.18
C ASN A 14 3.52 -11.37 2.24
N LEU A 15 2.87 -10.77 3.23
CA LEU A 15 3.46 -9.91 4.26
C LEU A 15 3.64 -10.64 5.61
N LYS A 16 3.93 -11.95 5.60
CA LYS A 16 3.96 -12.77 6.82
C LYS A 16 4.94 -12.29 7.89
N GLU A 17 6.05 -11.69 7.49
CA GLU A 17 7.09 -11.17 8.38
C GLU A 17 6.89 -9.68 8.73
N TYR A 18 5.79 -9.08 8.28
CA TYR A 18 5.45 -7.69 8.53
C TYR A 18 4.33 -7.62 9.58
N HIS A 19 4.46 -6.66 10.49
CA HIS A 19 3.34 -6.20 11.30
C HIS A 19 2.46 -5.29 10.46
N ILE A 20 1.16 -5.55 10.43
CA ILE A 20 0.20 -4.84 9.59
C ILE A 20 -0.77 -4.08 10.49
N GLU A 21 -0.95 -2.80 10.20
CA GLU A 21 -1.94 -1.94 10.84
C GLU A 21 -2.91 -1.38 9.81
N TYR A 22 -4.19 -1.35 10.19
CA TYR A 22 -5.25 -0.79 9.38
C TYR A 22 -5.74 0.50 10.00
N ARG A 23 -5.77 1.57 9.22
CA ARG A 23 -6.26 2.88 9.64
C ARG A 23 -7.33 3.37 8.70
N PHE A 24 -8.24 4.17 9.24
CA PHE A 24 -9.33 4.74 8.47
C PHE A 24 -9.50 6.21 8.80
N PHE A 25 -9.59 7.03 7.76
CA PHE A 25 -9.76 8.47 7.85
C PHE A 25 -10.92 8.89 6.95
N LYS A 26 -11.79 9.76 7.44
CA LYS A 26 -12.95 10.26 6.68
C LYS A 26 -12.68 11.60 6.04
N ASP A 27 -13.44 11.89 4.98
CA ASP A 27 -13.58 13.24 4.41
C ASP A 27 -12.24 13.87 3.97
N GLY A 28 -11.32 13.07 3.41
CA GLY A 28 -10.07 13.55 2.83
C GLY A 28 -10.26 14.17 1.44
N ASP A 29 -9.23 14.85 0.93
CA ASP A 29 -9.26 15.53 -0.39
C ASP A 29 -9.55 14.58 -1.56
N LEU A 30 -9.19 13.31 -1.42
CA LEU A 30 -9.47 12.23 -2.36
C LEU A 30 -10.61 11.31 -1.87
N GLY A 31 -11.43 11.76 -0.93
CA GLY A 31 -12.46 10.96 -0.27
C GLY A 31 -11.92 10.21 0.96
N ASP A 32 -12.73 9.27 1.46
CA ASP A 32 -12.38 8.45 2.64
C ASP A 32 -11.15 7.59 2.34
N LEU A 33 -10.23 7.49 3.30
CA LEU A 33 -8.99 6.76 3.18
C LEU A 33 -9.02 5.49 4.04
N ASN A 34 -8.81 4.34 3.42
CA ASN A 34 -8.39 3.11 4.09
C ASN A 34 -6.88 2.95 3.88
N GLN A 35 -6.10 3.14 4.94
CA GLN A 35 -4.65 2.97 4.91
C GLN A 35 -4.26 1.61 5.47
N VAL A 36 -3.29 0.98 4.82
CA VAL A 36 -2.60 -0.21 5.30
C VAL A 36 -1.14 0.15 5.54
N GLU A 37 -0.72 0.21 6.80
CA GLU A 37 0.69 0.31 7.14
C GLU A 37 1.26 -1.09 7.35
N PHE A 38 2.44 -1.37 6.80
CA PHE A 38 3.10 -2.67 6.92
C PHE A 38 4.58 -2.47 7.21
N ASN A 39 5.05 -3.00 8.34
CA ASN A 39 6.41 -2.79 8.82
C ASN A 39 7.10 -4.09 9.24
N SER A 40 8.34 -4.27 8.79
CA SER A 40 9.28 -5.26 9.31
C SER A 40 10.46 -4.55 9.97
N LYS A 41 11.45 -5.31 10.45
CA LYS A 41 12.71 -4.73 10.97
C LYS A 41 13.54 -4.00 9.91
N GLN A 42 13.45 -4.40 8.64
CA GLN A 42 14.36 -3.93 7.59
C GLN A 42 13.68 -3.03 6.56
N LYS A 43 12.38 -3.25 6.31
CA LYS A 43 11.60 -2.51 5.31
C LYS A 43 10.19 -2.28 5.81
N GLY A 44 9.54 -1.27 5.29
CA GLY A 44 8.14 -1.01 5.58
C GLY A 44 7.60 0.19 4.82
N GLY A 45 6.32 0.46 5.00
CA GLY A 45 5.65 1.55 4.32
C GLY A 45 4.14 1.42 4.42
N GLU A 46 3.45 2.04 3.47
CA GLU A 46 2.00 2.13 3.49
C GLU A 46 1.39 2.00 2.10
N ILE A 47 0.16 1.48 2.06
CA ILE A 47 -0.71 1.53 0.91
C ILE A 47 -1.99 2.25 1.31
N ASP A 48 -2.29 3.33 0.61
CA ASP A 48 -3.50 4.11 0.82
C ASP A 48 -4.51 3.80 -0.27
N PHE A 49 -5.72 3.43 0.14
CA PHE A 49 -6.86 3.20 -0.74
C PHE A 49 -7.93 4.25 -0.47
N TRP A 50 -8.05 5.22 -1.36
CA TRP A 50 -9.10 6.24 -1.26
C TRP A 50 -10.42 5.76 -1.89
N SER A 51 -11.55 6.22 -1.35
CA SER A 51 -12.89 5.90 -1.86
C SER A 51 -13.14 6.43 -3.28
N SER A 52 -12.39 7.44 -3.71
CA SER A 52 -12.38 7.91 -5.10
C SER A 52 -11.67 6.96 -6.08
N GLY A 53 -11.02 5.90 -5.60
CA GLY A 53 -10.31 4.91 -6.40
C GLY A 53 -8.83 5.20 -6.64
N TRP A 54 -8.32 6.31 -6.10
CA TRP A 54 -6.89 6.59 -6.05
C TRP A 54 -6.19 5.60 -5.13
N VAL A 55 -4.95 5.24 -5.47
CA VAL A 55 -4.11 4.36 -4.66
C VAL A 55 -2.72 4.94 -4.55
N TYR A 56 -2.19 5.04 -3.34
CA TYR A 56 -0.80 5.42 -3.11
C TYR A 56 -0.04 4.24 -2.51
N ILE A 57 1.21 4.08 -2.95
CA ILE A 57 2.11 3.05 -2.46
C ILE A 57 3.42 3.72 -2.10
N HIS A 58 3.81 3.60 -0.84
CA HIS A 58 5.10 4.02 -0.33
C HIS A 58 5.80 2.85 0.33
N PHE A 59 7.07 2.62 0.01
CA PHE A 59 7.84 1.51 0.55
C PHE A 59 9.31 1.88 0.65
N ILE A 60 9.89 1.69 1.84
CA ILE A 60 11.25 2.10 2.18
C ILE A 60 12.04 0.91 2.71
N ASN A 61 13.33 0.84 2.37
CA ASN A 61 14.33 0.04 3.07
C ASN A 61 14.97 0.87 4.19
N TYR A 62 14.68 0.53 5.44
CA TYR A 62 15.18 1.25 6.63
C TYR A 62 16.67 1.06 6.87
N THR A 63 17.28 0.02 6.28
CA THR A 63 18.71 -0.26 6.48
C THR A 63 19.59 0.81 5.86
N ASN A 64 19.17 1.35 4.72
CA ASN A 64 19.91 2.34 3.93
C ASN A 64 19.08 3.60 3.61
N ASN A 65 17.86 3.71 4.16
CA ASN A 65 16.87 4.76 3.86
C ASN A 65 16.56 4.90 2.36
N GLU A 66 16.61 3.80 1.61
CA GLU A 66 16.28 3.80 0.20
C GLU A 66 14.77 3.73 -0.01
N GLU A 67 14.22 4.70 -0.74
CA GLU A 67 12.83 4.69 -1.18
C GLU A 67 12.68 3.70 -2.35
N LEU A 68 12.10 2.53 -2.06
CA LEU A 68 11.90 1.45 -3.04
C LEU A 68 10.70 1.75 -3.96
N MET A 69 9.67 2.40 -3.41
CA MET A 69 8.48 2.85 -4.13
C MET A 69 7.89 4.11 -3.49
N ASN A 70 7.45 5.05 -4.33
CA ASN A 70 6.65 6.22 -3.96
C ASN A 70 5.81 6.60 -5.18
N ILE A 71 4.57 6.09 -5.24
CA ILE A 71 3.75 6.13 -6.46
C ILE A 71 2.30 6.40 -6.08
N LEU A 72 1.73 7.46 -6.67
CA LEU A 72 0.30 7.76 -6.64
C LEU A 72 -0.33 7.34 -7.97
N LEU A 73 -1.36 6.50 -7.90
CA LEU A 73 -2.07 5.91 -9.03
C LEU A 73 -3.50 6.43 -9.09
N LYS A 74 -3.90 6.90 -10.26
CA LYS A 74 -5.26 7.35 -10.56
C LYS A 74 -6.24 6.18 -10.63
N PRO A 75 -7.56 6.44 -10.51
CA PRO A 75 -8.59 5.42 -10.61
C PRO A 75 -8.50 4.56 -11.89
N GLU A 76 -8.25 5.19 -13.03
CA GLU A 76 -8.17 4.57 -14.36
C GLU A 76 -6.86 3.83 -14.65
N GLU A 77 -5.81 4.05 -13.85
CA GLU A 77 -4.52 3.40 -14.08
C GLU A 77 -4.54 1.93 -13.66
N ASN A 78 -3.83 1.10 -14.43
CA ASN A 78 -3.68 -0.32 -14.10
C ASN A 78 -2.73 -0.48 -12.90
N LYS A 79 -3.32 -0.84 -11.77
CA LYS A 79 -2.63 -1.02 -10.48
C LYS A 79 -1.84 -2.34 -10.39
N ASP A 80 -2.14 -3.35 -11.22
CA ASP A 80 -1.52 -4.69 -11.12
C ASP A 80 -0.01 -4.66 -11.29
N LYS A 81 0.50 -3.87 -12.25
CA LYS A 81 1.95 -3.74 -12.50
C LYS A 81 2.69 -3.24 -11.26
N HIS A 82 2.13 -2.26 -10.56
CA HIS A 82 2.76 -1.64 -9.39
C HIS A 82 2.67 -2.54 -8.16
N LEU A 83 1.54 -3.23 -7.98
CA LEU A 83 1.37 -4.21 -6.91
C LEU A 83 2.26 -5.44 -7.11
N PHE A 84 2.46 -5.89 -8.36
CA PHE A 84 3.44 -6.93 -8.68
C PHE A 84 4.87 -6.48 -8.35
N LYS A 85 5.23 -5.24 -8.70
CA LYS A 85 6.53 -4.65 -8.32
C LYS A 85 6.69 -4.63 -6.81
N LEU A 86 5.70 -4.16 -6.05
CA LEU A 86 5.73 -4.18 -4.59
C LEU A 86 6.01 -5.58 -4.07
N ASN A 87 5.27 -6.58 -4.56
CA ASN A 87 5.45 -7.97 -4.14
C ASN A 87 6.86 -8.51 -4.41
N SER A 88 7.51 -8.10 -5.51
CA SER A 88 8.89 -8.50 -5.81
C SER A 88 9.94 -7.85 -4.90
N LEU A 89 9.57 -6.81 -4.16
CA LEU A 89 10.45 -6.02 -3.31
C LEU A 89 10.30 -6.33 -1.81
N LEU A 90 9.24 -7.05 -1.41
CA LEU A 90 9.06 -7.55 -0.04
C LEU A 90 10.22 -8.48 0.31
#